data_AF-A0A7G1NRY7-F1
#
_entry.id   AF-A0A7G1NRY7-F1
#
_cell.length_a   1.000
_cell.length_b   1.000
_cell.length_c   1.000
_cell.angle_alpha   90.00
_cell.angle_beta   90.00
_cell.angle_gamma   90.00
#
_symmetry.space_group_name_H-M   'P 1'
#
loop_
_entity.id
_entity.type
_entity.pdbx_description
1 polymer ?
#
loop_
_entity_poly.entity_id
_entity_poly.type
_entity_poly.pdbx_seq_one_letter_code
_entity_poly.pdbx_strand_id
1 'polypeptide(L)'
;MSAPSTGRTGLVPRPRRGGVPGLLRPAWAAPAGREPASAWLPSAPCTPGTCVESARAVTAVPRAVLRLVSLLVVVAAGVVLIPVVARVSAARRDRLVRVWCRTIVRTAGVRVRTTGAAPPTGGLLLVANHISWLDIPLLAAVRPGRMLAKAEIRRWPVAGALTANSGALFIERDRLRALPATVARIADTLRGGAAVVVFPEGSTWCGRARGRFRRAAFQAALDADVAVQPVRLRYRRRDGGAVTTAPAFVGSDSLLTSVWRVVSARGLVAEVHVPPVLPPGGAPDRRTLALAAETATDHRATADHRATADHRATADHRAATDHWAATDHWVTVHHRPAGARRLRARDTVTSRCP
;
A
#
# COMPACT_ATOMS: atom_id res chain seq x y z
N MET A 1 51.86 37.13 -48.63
CA MET A 1 52.93 36.20 -49.04
C MET A 1 52.99 35.10 -48.00
N SER A 2 52.95 33.80 -48.25
CA SER A 2 52.67 32.97 -49.42
C SER A 2 52.50 31.56 -48.85
N ALA A 3 51.55 30.77 -49.36
CA ALA A 3 51.67 29.31 -49.34
C ALA A 3 52.83 28.91 -50.27
N PRO A 4 53.48 27.75 -50.06
CA PRO A 4 53.14 26.54 -50.84
C PRO A 4 53.17 25.25 -49.97
N SER A 5 52.34 24.23 -50.13
CA SER A 5 52.06 23.31 -51.26
C SER A 5 52.98 22.08 -51.34
N THR A 6 52.38 20.97 -51.79
CA THR A 6 52.89 19.62 -52.08
C THR A 6 53.04 18.69 -50.87
N GLY A 7 52.47 17.48 -50.79
CA GLY A 7 51.78 16.65 -51.77
C GLY A 7 52.43 15.26 -51.82
N ARG A 8 51.75 14.22 -51.33
CA ARG A 8 51.70 12.88 -51.96
C ARG A 8 50.90 11.87 -51.14
N THR A 9 49.95 11.30 -51.86
CA THR A 9 49.26 10.01 -51.71
C THR A 9 50.14 8.87 -51.19
N GLY A 10 49.66 8.21 -50.13
CA GLY A 10 50.03 6.85 -49.76
C GLY A 10 48.79 6.12 -49.27
N LEU A 11 48.32 5.12 -50.02
CA LEU A 11 47.26 4.20 -49.61
C LEU A 11 47.65 3.52 -48.30
N VAL A 12 46.89 3.75 -47.23
CA VAL A 12 47.00 2.96 -45.99
C VAL A 12 46.03 1.77 -46.10
N PRO A 13 46.49 0.52 -45.94
CA PRO A 13 45.62 -0.65 -45.98
C PRO A 13 44.71 -0.68 -44.76
N ARG A 14 43.40 -0.89 -44.97
CA ARG A 14 42.42 -1.13 -43.91
C ARG A 14 42.81 -2.36 -43.09
N PRO A 15 42.85 -2.29 -41.74
CA PRO A 15 43.01 -3.50 -40.94
C PRO A 15 41.77 -4.39 -41.08
N ARG A 16 42.02 -5.64 -41.44
CA ARG A 16 41.03 -6.72 -41.53
C ARG A 16 40.30 -6.84 -40.19
N ARG A 17 38.98 -6.68 -40.20
CA ARG A 17 38.10 -7.04 -39.08
C ARG A 17 38.20 -8.54 -38.85
N GLY A 18 38.96 -8.94 -37.84
CA GLY A 18 38.88 -10.29 -37.27
C GLY A 18 37.50 -10.45 -36.63
N GLY A 19 36.63 -11.20 -37.30
CA GLY A 19 35.35 -11.62 -36.73
C GLY A 19 35.59 -12.63 -35.62
N VAL A 20 35.18 -12.30 -34.41
CA VAL A 20 35.02 -13.28 -33.33
C VAL A 20 33.75 -14.08 -33.63
N PRO A 21 33.80 -15.43 -33.68
CA PRO A 21 32.62 -16.24 -33.92
C PRO A 21 31.58 -16.00 -32.83
N GLY A 22 30.32 -15.86 -33.24
CA GLY A 22 29.22 -15.46 -32.40
C GLY A 22 29.06 -16.33 -31.16
N LEU A 23 29.12 -15.71 -29.99
CA LEU A 23 28.43 -16.23 -28.82
C LEU A 23 26.93 -16.21 -29.15
N LEU A 24 26.37 -17.41 -29.28
CA LEU A 24 24.94 -17.67 -29.31
C LEU A 24 24.29 -16.94 -28.13
N ARG A 25 23.48 -15.92 -28.44
CA ARG A 25 22.57 -15.32 -27.45
C ARG A 25 21.66 -16.44 -26.94
N PRO A 26 21.54 -16.66 -25.62
CA PRO A 26 20.63 -17.67 -25.12
C PRO A 26 19.19 -17.27 -25.49
N ALA A 27 18.39 -18.24 -25.91
CA ALA A 27 17.05 -18.07 -26.46
C ALA A 27 15.99 -17.45 -25.51
N TRP A 28 16.39 -17.03 -24.31
CA TRP A 28 15.54 -16.31 -23.35
C TRP A 28 15.78 -14.79 -23.32
N ALA A 29 16.79 -14.28 -24.04
CA ALA A 29 17.08 -12.85 -24.11
C ALA A 29 16.09 -12.14 -25.05
N ALA A 30 14.95 -11.72 -24.49
CA ALA A 30 14.00 -10.83 -25.16
C ALA A 30 14.73 -9.60 -25.76
N PRO A 31 14.37 -9.15 -26.97
CA PRO A 31 14.99 -7.97 -27.54
C PRO A 31 14.72 -6.77 -26.62
N ALA A 32 15.78 -6.02 -26.31
CA ALA A 32 15.69 -4.71 -25.65
C ALA A 32 15.11 -3.69 -26.64
N GLY A 33 13.87 -3.91 -27.09
CA GLY A 33 13.05 -2.89 -27.71
C GLY A 33 12.40 -2.08 -26.62
N ARG A 34 12.56 -0.74 -26.65
CA ARG A 34 11.62 0.14 -25.96
C ARG A 34 10.25 -0.13 -26.58
N GLU A 35 9.40 -0.93 -25.93
CA GLU A 35 7.99 -0.92 -26.25
C GLU A 35 7.50 0.52 -26.08
N PRO A 36 6.87 1.13 -27.10
CA PRO A 36 6.27 2.45 -26.93
C PRO A 36 5.24 2.33 -25.79
N ALA A 37 5.36 3.19 -24.79
CA ALA A 37 4.36 3.32 -23.75
C ALA A 37 3.02 3.58 -24.45
N SER A 38 2.14 2.59 -24.50
CA SER A 38 0.80 2.82 -25.05
C SER A 38 0.17 3.93 -24.21
N ALA A 39 -0.40 4.95 -24.85
CA ALA A 39 -1.01 6.09 -24.17
C ALA A 39 -2.10 5.69 -23.14
N TRP A 40 -2.55 4.44 -23.22
CA TRP A 40 -3.64 3.87 -22.44
C TRP A 40 -3.18 3.02 -21.24
N LEU A 41 -1.98 2.44 -21.28
CA LEU A 41 -1.41 1.68 -20.17
C LEU A 41 -0.70 2.63 -19.19
N PRO A 42 -1.13 2.69 -17.92
CA PRO A 42 -0.40 3.47 -16.91
C PRO A 42 1.00 2.88 -16.74
N SER A 43 2.01 3.62 -17.13
CA SER A 43 3.40 3.38 -16.75
C SER A 43 3.87 4.52 -15.86
N ALA A 44 4.47 4.20 -14.72
CA ALA A 44 5.21 5.19 -13.97
C ALA A 44 6.48 5.57 -14.76
N PRO A 45 6.87 6.86 -14.82
CA PRO A 45 8.15 7.28 -15.42
C PRO A 45 9.36 6.89 -14.55
N CYS A 46 9.15 6.12 -13.49
CA CYS A 46 10.20 5.69 -12.56
C CYS A 46 11.06 4.60 -13.20
N THR A 47 12.39 4.78 -13.18
CA THR A 47 13.35 3.77 -13.61
C THR A 47 14.27 3.38 -12.46
N PRO A 48 14.87 2.18 -12.47
CA PRO A 48 15.83 1.78 -11.45
C PRO A 48 16.98 2.77 -11.30
N GLY A 49 17.59 3.20 -12.41
CA GLY A 49 18.76 4.09 -12.39
C GLY A 49 18.48 5.49 -11.86
N THR A 50 17.24 6.00 -12.01
CA THR A 50 16.90 7.37 -11.58
C THR A 50 16.22 7.42 -10.22
N CYS A 51 15.45 6.40 -9.88
CA CYS A 51 14.53 6.46 -8.74
C CYS A 51 14.91 5.52 -7.60
N VAL A 52 15.60 4.41 -7.88
CA VAL A 52 15.91 3.41 -6.87
C VAL A 52 17.27 3.75 -6.27
N GLU A 53 17.25 4.11 -4.99
CA GLU A 53 18.49 4.25 -4.23
C GLU A 53 19.20 2.89 -4.16
N SER A 54 20.43 2.85 -4.64
CA SER A 54 21.35 1.78 -4.26
C SER A 54 21.40 1.72 -2.73
N ALA A 55 21.27 0.51 -2.19
CA ALA A 55 21.24 0.30 -0.75
C ALA A 55 22.60 0.71 -0.15
N ARG A 56 22.80 2.00 0.18
CA ARG A 56 24.02 2.53 0.82
C ARG A 56 24.42 1.77 2.10
N ALA A 57 23.50 1.02 2.71
CA ALA A 57 23.74 0.12 3.82
C ALA A 57 23.27 -1.30 3.45
N VAL A 58 24.18 -2.13 2.98
CA VAL A 58 23.95 -3.54 2.63
C VAL A 58 24.27 -4.42 3.84
N THR A 59 23.49 -5.47 4.08
CA THR A 59 23.88 -6.52 5.04
C THR A 59 25.00 -7.39 4.47
N ALA A 60 25.78 -8.04 5.33
CA ALA A 60 26.75 -9.04 4.89
C ALA A 60 26.08 -10.10 4.00
N VAL A 61 26.78 -10.53 2.94
CA VAL A 61 26.26 -11.49 1.95
C VAL A 61 25.66 -12.76 2.59
N PRO A 62 26.29 -13.39 3.61
CA PRO A 62 25.70 -14.57 4.25
C PRO A 62 24.32 -14.30 4.85
N ARG A 63 24.11 -13.10 5.42
CA ARG A 63 22.82 -12.70 5.99
C ARG A 63 21.76 -12.46 4.91
N ALA A 64 22.16 -11.88 3.77
CA ALA A 64 21.27 -11.69 2.63
C ALA A 64 20.84 -13.04 2.03
N VAL A 65 21.78 -13.97 1.89
CA VAL A 65 21.51 -15.35 1.43
C VAL A 65 20.59 -16.08 2.40
N LEU A 66 20.85 -16.02 3.71
CA LEU A 66 19.97 -16.64 4.71
C LEU A 66 18.54 -16.10 4.64
N ARG A 67 18.38 -14.78 4.48
CA ARG A 67 17.06 -14.14 4.29
C ARG A 67 16.38 -14.62 3.01
N LEU A 68 17.12 -14.71 1.91
CA LEU A 68 16.60 -15.20 0.64
C LEU A 68 16.12 -16.65 0.76
N VAL A 69 16.95 -17.53 1.32
CA VAL A 69 16.60 -18.95 1.54
C VAL A 69 15.37 -19.05 2.45
N SER A 70 15.36 -18.30 3.57
CA SER A 70 14.21 -18.27 4.50
C SER A 70 12.93 -17.80 3.82
N LEU A 71 13.01 -16.75 2.98
CA LEU A 71 11.89 -16.24 2.21
C LEU A 71 11.37 -17.30 1.22
N LEU A 72 12.26 -17.96 0.49
CA LEU A 72 11.89 -19.02 -0.46
C LEU A 72 11.23 -20.21 0.24
N VAL A 73 11.78 -20.65 1.37
CA VAL A 73 11.20 -21.73 2.19
C VAL A 73 9.79 -21.36 2.68
N VAL A 74 9.60 -20.14 3.19
CA VAL A 74 8.28 -19.68 3.65
C VAL A 74 7.27 -19.58 2.51
N VAL A 75 7.69 -19.11 1.34
CA VAL A 75 6.81 -19.05 0.15
C VAL A 75 6.45 -20.46 -0.31
N ALA A 76 7.42 -21.37 -0.41
CA ALA A 76 7.21 -22.75 -0.82
C ALA A 76 6.29 -23.49 0.16
N ALA A 77 6.50 -23.35 1.47
CA ALA A 77 5.63 -23.92 2.50
C ALA A 77 4.20 -23.40 2.36
N GLY A 78 4.02 -22.11 2.09
CA GLY A 78 2.70 -21.53 1.84
C GLY A 78 1.99 -22.16 0.64
N VAL A 79 2.71 -22.35 -0.47
CA VAL A 79 2.19 -22.99 -1.69
C VAL A 79 1.78 -24.44 -1.42
N VAL A 80 2.64 -25.21 -0.75
CA VAL A 80 2.36 -26.62 -0.39
C VAL A 80 1.15 -26.74 0.55
N LEU A 81 0.95 -25.78 1.44
CA LEU A 81 -0.15 -25.79 2.41
C LEU A 81 -1.49 -25.27 1.87
N ILE A 82 -1.55 -24.73 0.65
CA ILE A 82 -2.81 -24.26 0.02
C ILE A 82 -3.97 -25.26 0.15
N PRO A 83 -3.85 -26.55 -0.26
CA PRO A 83 -4.97 -27.49 -0.20
C PRO A 83 -5.44 -27.78 1.22
N VAL A 84 -4.57 -27.67 2.22
CA VAL A 84 -4.92 -27.83 3.64
C VAL A 84 -5.66 -26.59 4.12
N VAL A 85 -5.13 -25.40 3.80
CA VAL A 85 -5.72 -24.10 4.16
C VAL A 85 -7.06 -23.86 3.47
N ALA A 86 -7.28 -24.43 2.29
CA ALA A 86 -8.56 -24.36 1.59
C ALA A 86 -9.70 -25.10 2.30
N ARG A 87 -9.37 -26.08 3.18
CA ARG A 87 -10.35 -26.89 3.91
C ARG A 87 -10.75 -26.34 5.28
N VAL A 88 -10.11 -25.27 5.75
CA VAL A 88 -10.46 -24.66 7.04
C VAL A 88 -11.48 -23.53 6.87
N SER A 89 -12.13 -23.12 7.97
CA SER A 89 -13.08 -22.02 7.97
C SER A 89 -12.47 -20.71 7.45
N ALA A 90 -13.30 -19.84 6.86
CA ALA A 90 -12.85 -18.56 6.30
C ALA A 90 -12.07 -17.70 7.31
N ALA A 91 -12.55 -17.62 8.56
CA ALA A 91 -11.86 -16.88 9.62
C ALA A 91 -10.47 -17.45 9.96
N ARG A 92 -10.34 -18.79 9.99
CA ARG A 92 -9.05 -19.45 10.24
C ARG A 92 -8.11 -19.27 9.05
N ARG A 93 -8.62 -19.41 7.82
CA ARG A 93 -7.88 -19.13 6.60
C ARG A 93 -7.33 -17.70 6.60
N ASP A 94 -8.16 -16.71 6.89
CA ASP A 94 -7.76 -15.30 6.96
C ASP A 94 -6.66 -15.06 8.01
N ARG A 95 -6.75 -15.73 9.16
CA ARG A 95 -5.69 -15.67 10.18
C ARG A 95 -4.38 -16.28 9.67
N LEU A 96 -4.42 -17.44 9.03
CA LEU A 96 -3.25 -18.11 8.47
C LEU A 96 -2.60 -17.28 7.36
N VAL A 97 -3.39 -16.71 6.45
CA VAL A 97 -2.92 -15.80 5.40
C VAL A 97 -2.22 -14.57 6.02
N ARG A 98 -2.82 -13.93 7.03
CA ARG A 98 -2.19 -12.79 7.72
C ARG A 98 -0.85 -13.16 8.35
N VAL A 99 -0.78 -14.31 9.02
CA VAL A 99 0.46 -14.79 9.64
C VAL A 99 1.51 -15.08 8.58
N TRP A 100 1.15 -15.81 7.52
CA TRP A 100 2.06 -16.16 6.44
C TRP A 100 2.61 -14.92 5.73
N CYS A 101 1.76 -13.96 5.37
CA CYS A 101 2.19 -12.71 4.73
C CYS A 101 3.08 -11.86 5.64
N ARG A 102 2.80 -11.79 6.96
CA ARG A 102 3.71 -11.16 7.92
C ARG A 102 5.07 -11.85 7.99
N THR A 103 5.09 -13.19 7.91
CA THR A 103 6.33 -13.98 7.93
C THR A 103 7.14 -13.78 6.66
N ILE A 104 6.52 -13.71 5.48
CA ILE A 104 7.18 -13.37 4.21
C ILE A 104 7.94 -12.04 4.34
N VAL A 105 7.26 -10.98 4.81
CA VAL A 105 7.88 -9.65 4.91
C VAL A 105 9.02 -9.64 5.94
N ARG A 106 8.85 -10.34 7.07
CA ARG A 106 9.89 -10.43 8.11
C ARG A 106 11.12 -11.22 7.66
N THR A 107 10.94 -12.35 6.98
CA THR A 107 12.04 -13.18 6.47
C THR A 107 12.82 -12.49 5.36
N ALA A 108 12.17 -11.63 4.58
CA ALA A 108 12.85 -10.71 3.67
C ALA A 108 13.69 -9.63 4.38
N GLY A 109 13.69 -9.58 5.71
CA GLY A 109 14.48 -8.65 6.51
C GLY A 109 13.80 -7.30 6.77
N VAL A 110 12.50 -7.19 6.50
CA VAL A 110 11.73 -5.95 6.61
C VAL A 110 10.94 -5.93 7.92
N ARG A 111 11.10 -4.86 8.71
CA ARG A 111 10.28 -4.63 9.90
C ARG A 111 8.98 -3.94 9.50
N VAL A 112 7.84 -4.48 9.94
CA VAL A 112 6.53 -3.90 9.67
C VAL A 112 6.08 -3.05 10.86
N ARG A 113 5.60 -1.84 10.59
CA ARG A 113 4.90 -0.96 11.53
C ARG A 113 3.53 -0.66 10.96
N THR A 114 2.47 -1.09 11.65
CA THR A 114 1.09 -0.85 11.23
C THR A 114 0.44 0.13 12.20
N THR A 115 -0.30 1.10 11.66
CA THR A 115 -1.10 2.06 12.43
C THR A 115 -2.51 2.07 11.85
N GLY A 116 -3.53 2.09 12.72
CA GLY A 116 -4.93 1.90 12.33
C GLY A 116 -5.27 0.43 12.03
N ALA A 117 -6.53 0.18 11.71
CA ALA A 117 -7.07 -1.14 11.39
C ALA A 117 -8.19 -1.02 10.35
N ALA A 118 -8.32 -2.04 9.50
CA ALA A 118 -9.43 -2.16 8.56
C ALA A 118 -10.58 -2.95 9.21
N PRO A 119 -11.85 -2.75 8.77
CA PRO A 119 -12.95 -3.60 9.16
C PRO A 119 -12.63 -5.09 8.95
N PRO A 120 -12.84 -5.95 9.97
CA PRO A 120 -12.38 -7.34 9.95
C PRO A 120 -13.30 -8.27 9.14
N THR A 121 -14.48 -7.82 8.75
CA THR A 121 -15.51 -8.58 8.05
C THR A 121 -16.27 -7.67 7.08
N GLY A 122 -17.10 -8.27 6.22
CA GLY A 122 -17.91 -7.54 5.24
C GLY A 122 -17.19 -7.20 3.94
N GLY A 123 -18.00 -6.80 2.95
CA GLY A 123 -17.53 -6.29 1.66
C GLY A 123 -16.75 -5.00 1.87
N LEU A 124 -15.54 -4.93 1.33
CA LEU A 124 -14.64 -3.80 1.54
C LEU A 124 -13.73 -3.61 0.33
N LEU A 125 -13.71 -2.41 -0.26
CA LEU A 125 -12.70 -2.08 -1.26
C LEU A 125 -11.45 -1.52 -0.55
N LEU A 126 -10.42 -2.35 -0.44
CA LEU A 126 -9.12 -1.96 0.12
C LEU A 126 -8.24 -1.37 -0.99
N VAL A 127 -7.87 -0.09 -0.86
CA VAL A 127 -7.06 0.61 -1.88
C VAL A 127 -5.76 1.12 -1.31
N ALA A 128 -4.67 1.02 -2.07
CA ALA A 128 -3.37 1.54 -1.65
C ALA A 128 -2.56 2.11 -2.81
N ASN A 129 -1.61 2.98 -2.46
CA ASN A 129 -0.49 3.31 -3.35
C ASN A 129 0.40 2.07 -3.56
N HIS A 130 1.10 2.00 -4.70
CA HIS A 130 1.88 0.81 -5.07
C HIS A 130 3.34 1.17 -5.33
N ILE A 131 4.25 0.58 -4.56
CA ILE A 131 5.69 0.81 -4.57
C ILE A 131 6.48 -0.47 -4.90
N SER A 132 6.09 -1.60 -4.29
CA SER A 132 6.89 -2.82 -4.28
C SER A 132 6.03 -4.07 -4.37
N TRP A 133 6.64 -5.20 -4.75
CA TRP A 133 6.02 -6.51 -4.60
C TRP A 133 5.68 -6.83 -3.13
N LEU A 134 6.38 -6.21 -2.17
CA LEU A 134 6.10 -6.31 -0.73
C LEU A 134 4.72 -5.75 -0.34
N ASP A 135 4.12 -4.89 -1.16
CA ASP A 135 2.84 -4.27 -0.85
C ASP A 135 1.71 -5.31 -0.79
N ILE A 136 1.79 -6.34 -1.63
CA ILE A 136 0.79 -7.42 -1.68
C ILE A 136 0.71 -8.16 -0.33
N PRO A 137 1.79 -8.75 0.21
CA PRO A 137 1.74 -9.37 1.52
C PRO A 137 1.48 -8.36 2.66
N LEU A 138 1.89 -7.09 2.54
CA LEU A 138 1.55 -6.07 3.53
C LEU A 138 0.05 -5.82 3.62
N LEU A 139 -0.66 -5.68 2.49
CA LEU A 139 -2.11 -5.50 2.48
C LEU A 139 -2.85 -6.77 2.92
N ALA A 140 -2.39 -7.95 2.48
CA ALA A 140 -2.96 -9.23 2.93
C ALA A 140 -2.78 -9.43 4.45
N ALA A 141 -1.74 -8.87 5.05
CA ALA A 141 -1.54 -8.85 6.50
C ALA A 141 -2.49 -7.88 7.24
N VAL A 142 -2.94 -6.80 6.59
CA VAL A 142 -3.97 -5.89 7.12
C VAL A 142 -5.33 -6.56 7.04
N ARG A 143 -5.76 -6.90 5.82
CA ARG A 143 -7.04 -7.53 5.54
C ARG A 143 -6.88 -8.47 4.33
N PRO A 144 -6.93 -9.80 4.55
CA PRO A 144 -7.00 -10.75 3.44
C PRO A 144 -8.20 -10.43 2.54
N GLY A 145 -7.98 -10.47 1.24
CA GLY A 145 -8.98 -10.15 0.25
C GLY A 145 -8.58 -10.62 -1.13
N ARG A 146 -9.51 -10.57 -2.07
CA ARG A 146 -9.28 -10.94 -3.46
C ARG A 146 -8.54 -9.81 -4.16
N MET A 147 -7.31 -10.07 -4.60
CA MET A 147 -6.50 -9.06 -5.28
C MET A 147 -6.95 -8.87 -6.72
N LEU A 148 -7.07 -7.61 -7.17
CA LEU A 148 -7.19 -7.29 -8.59
C LEU A 148 -5.80 -7.36 -9.25
N ALA A 149 -5.54 -8.43 -9.97
CA ALA A 149 -4.26 -8.74 -10.60
C ALA A 149 -4.31 -8.54 -12.13
N LYS A 150 -3.15 -8.27 -12.75
CA LYS A 150 -3.07 -8.31 -14.21
C LYS A 150 -3.15 -9.76 -14.69
N ALA A 151 -3.79 -10.00 -15.84
CA ALA A 151 -4.01 -11.34 -16.38
C ALA A 151 -2.69 -12.14 -16.59
N GLU A 152 -1.59 -11.46 -16.91
CA GLU A 152 -0.28 -12.09 -17.16
C GLU A 152 0.31 -12.74 -15.90
N ILE A 153 -0.04 -12.24 -14.71
CA ILE A 153 0.43 -12.78 -13.42
C ILE A 153 -0.01 -14.24 -13.25
N ARG A 154 -1.13 -14.64 -13.88
CA ARG A 154 -1.61 -16.03 -13.86
C ARG A 154 -0.59 -17.02 -14.43
N ARG A 155 0.26 -16.58 -15.36
CA ARG A 155 1.27 -17.42 -16.02
C ARG A 155 2.57 -17.54 -15.23
N TRP A 156 2.70 -16.85 -14.10
CA TRP A 156 3.93 -16.87 -13.31
C TRP A 156 3.97 -18.13 -12.44
N PRO A 157 5.10 -18.87 -12.37
CA PRO A 157 5.15 -20.20 -11.77
C PRO A 157 4.76 -20.23 -10.28
N VAL A 158 5.08 -19.17 -9.52
CA VAL A 158 4.75 -19.07 -8.08
C VAL A 158 3.56 -18.15 -7.85
N ALA A 159 3.59 -16.93 -8.40
CA ALA A 159 2.52 -15.96 -8.22
C ALA A 159 1.21 -16.41 -8.87
N GLY A 160 1.26 -17.16 -9.99
CA GLY A 160 0.09 -17.72 -10.65
C GLY A 160 -0.64 -18.75 -9.79
N ALA A 161 0.10 -19.70 -9.19
CA ALA A 161 -0.49 -20.68 -8.28
C ALA A 161 -1.13 -20.02 -7.04
N LEU A 162 -0.48 -19.01 -6.46
CA LEU A 162 -1.01 -18.26 -5.32
C LEU A 162 -2.24 -17.41 -5.68
N THR A 163 -2.21 -16.74 -6.84
CA THR A 163 -3.33 -15.90 -7.31
C THR A 163 -4.54 -16.73 -7.73
N ALA A 164 -4.34 -17.88 -8.38
CA ALA A 164 -5.42 -18.78 -8.76
C ALA A 164 -6.20 -19.30 -7.55
N ASN A 165 -5.50 -19.66 -6.46
CA ASN A 165 -6.11 -20.23 -5.26
C ASN A 165 -6.63 -19.18 -4.25
N SER A 166 -6.29 -17.90 -4.42
CA SER A 166 -6.76 -16.81 -3.54
C SER A 166 -8.07 -16.16 -4.01
N GLY A 167 -8.64 -16.62 -5.13
CA GLY A 167 -9.81 -15.98 -5.74
C GLY A 167 -9.49 -14.63 -6.37
N ALA A 168 -8.25 -14.43 -6.84
CA ALA A 168 -7.84 -13.17 -7.47
C ALA A 168 -8.75 -12.82 -8.66
N LEU A 169 -9.06 -11.53 -8.78
CA LEU A 169 -9.81 -10.99 -9.91
C LEU A 169 -8.80 -10.54 -10.95
N PHE A 170 -8.85 -11.13 -12.15
CA PHE A 170 -7.94 -10.75 -13.24
C PHE A 170 -8.56 -9.67 -14.13
N ILE A 171 -7.75 -8.69 -14.51
CA ILE A 171 -8.09 -7.63 -15.45
C ILE A 171 -7.14 -7.62 -16.66
N GLU A 172 -7.72 -7.58 -17.85
CA GLU A 172 -7.06 -7.30 -19.12
C GLU A 172 -7.10 -5.80 -19.37
N ARG A 173 -5.96 -5.12 -19.24
CA ARG A 173 -5.89 -3.64 -19.27
C ARG A 173 -5.72 -3.09 -20.69
N ASP A 174 -5.28 -3.94 -21.60
CA ASP A 174 -5.23 -3.76 -23.04
C ASP A 174 -6.64 -3.81 -23.68
N ARG A 175 -7.60 -4.46 -23.01
CA ARG A 175 -9.00 -4.54 -23.48
C ARG A 175 -9.94 -3.64 -22.69
N LEU A 176 -10.00 -2.36 -23.07
CA LEU A 176 -10.95 -1.39 -22.50
C LEU A 176 -12.42 -1.88 -22.52
N ARG A 177 -12.80 -2.69 -23.54
CA ARG A 177 -14.13 -3.30 -23.66
C ARG A 177 -14.48 -4.27 -22.51
N ALA A 178 -13.48 -4.87 -21.85
CA ALA A 178 -13.68 -5.79 -20.73
C ALA A 178 -13.84 -5.08 -19.38
N LEU A 179 -13.64 -3.76 -19.34
CA LEU A 179 -13.68 -2.99 -18.11
C LEU A 179 -15.05 -3.04 -17.40
N PRO A 180 -16.21 -2.87 -18.06
CA PRO A 180 -17.51 -2.95 -17.40
C PRO A 180 -17.75 -4.31 -16.73
N ALA A 181 -17.43 -5.41 -17.42
CA ALA A 181 -17.54 -6.76 -16.86
C ALA A 181 -16.61 -6.97 -15.65
N THR A 182 -15.42 -6.36 -15.67
CA THR A 182 -14.51 -6.40 -14.52
C THR A 182 -15.07 -5.62 -13.33
N VAL A 183 -15.64 -4.43 -13.56
CA VAL A 183 -16.30 -3.63 -12.51
C VAL A 183 -17.47 -4.41 -11.90
N ALA A 184 -18.32 -5.03 -12.72
CA ALA A 184 -19.43 -5.86 -12.24
C ALA A 184 -18.95 -7.03 -11.37
N ARG A 185 -17.91 -7.76 -11.80
CA ARG A 185 -17.32 -8.86 -11.00
C ARG A 185 -16.73 -8.40 -9.66
N ILE A 186 -16.14 -7.20 -9.62
CA ILE A 186 -15.66 -6.60 -8.38
C ILE A 186 -16.86 -6.28 -7.48
N ALA A 187 -17.91 -5.66 -8.03
CA ALA A 187 -19.12 -5.31 -7.27
C ALA A 187 -19.83 -6.56 -6.71
N ASP A 188 -19.97 -7.63 -7.50
CA ASP A 188 -20.53 -8.91 -7.05
C ASP A 188 -19.72 -9.52 -5.90
N THR A 189 -18.39 -9.46 -6.00
CA THR A 189 -17.48 -9.94 -4.96
C THR A 189 -17.65 -9.15 -3.66
N LEU A 190 -17.77 -7.83 -3.77
CA LEU A 190 -17.98 -6.93 -2.64
C LEU A 190 -19.35 -7.19 -1.99
N ARG A 191 -20.43 -7.28 -2.77
CA ARG A 191 -21.78 -7.64 -2.31
C ARG A 191 -21.82 -9.00 -1.62
N GLY A 192 -21.02 -9.95 -2.10
CA GLY A 192 -20.83 -11.27 -1.46
C GLY A 192 -20.08 -11.24 -0.13
N GLY A 193 -19.76 -10.06 0.41
CA GLY A 193 -19.12 -9.90 1.73
C GLY A 193 -17.62 -10.12 1.75
N ALA A 194 -16.97 -10.22 0.58
CA ALA A 194 -15.52 -10.37 0.49
C ALA A 194 -14.82 -9.03 0.30
N ALA A 195 -13.63 -8.87 0.89
CA ALA A 195 -12.78 -7.73 0.60
C ALA A 195 -12.13 -7.87 -0.79
N VAL A 196 -12.06 -6.78 -1.54
CA VAL A 196 -11.30 -6.68 -2.80
C VAL A 196 -10.16 -5.71 -2.61
N VAL A 197 -8.95 -6.13 -2.98
CA VAL A 197 -7.73 -5.34 -2.84
C VAL A 197 -7.30 -4.80 -4.21
N VAL A 198 -7.08 -3.49 -4.30
CA VAL A 198 -6.73 -2.82 -5.55
C VAL A 198 -5.60 -1.82 -5.33
N PHE A 199 -4.69 -1.75 -6.31
CA PHE A 199 -3.70 -0.67 -6.44
C PHE A 199 -4.15 0.27 -7.57
N PRO A 200 -4.89 1.35 -7.26
CA PRO A 200 -5.59 2.12 -8.30
C PRO A 200 -4.66 2.93 -9.20
N GLU A 201 -3.39 3.11 -8.81
CA GLU A 201 -2.34 3.72 -9.65
C GLU A 201 -2.12 2.93 -10.94
N GLY A 202 -2.40 1.62 -10.93
CA GLY A 202 -2.23 0.74 -12.08
C GLY A 202 -0.76 0.42 -12.43
N SER A 203 0.21 1.00 -11.75
CA SER A 203 1.63 0.65 -11.84
C SER A 203 2.26 0.82 -10.48
N THR A 204 3.41 0.19 -10.27
CA THR A 204 4.30 0.54 -9.17
C THR A 204 5.01 1.85 -9.45
N TRP A 205 5.25 2.62 -8.39
CA TRP A 205 6.00 3.86 -8.34
C TRP A 205 7.17 3.75 -7.38
N CYS A 206 8.09 4.72 -7.39
CA CYS A 206 9.27 4.63 -6.52
C CYS A 206 9.02 4.94 -5.05
N GLY A 207 7.84 5.46 -4.71
CA GLY A 207 7.49 5.91 -3.35
C GLY A 207 7.91 7.35 -3.01
N ARG A 208 8.66 8.02 -3.91
CA ARG A 208 8.86 9.49 -3.87
C ARG A 208 7.82 10.22 -4.72
N ALA A 209 7.50 9.65 -5.87
CA ALA A 209 6.41 10.04 -6.74
C ALA A 209 5.27 9.02 -6.64
N ARG A 210 4.09 9.40 -7.11
CA ARG A 210 2.90 8.55 -7.19
C ARG A 210 2.07 8.87 -8.42
N GLY A 211 1.18 7.94 -8.78
CA GLY A 211 0.20 8.12 -9.83
C GLY A 211 -1.15 8.60 -9.28
N ARG A 212 -2.06 8.94 -10.20
CA ARG A 212 -3.46 9.20 -9.85
C ARG A 212 -4.22 7.90 -9.67
N PHE A 213 -5.20 7.91 -8.77
CA PHE A 213 -6.06 6.75 -8.58
C PHE A 213 -7.07 6.62 -9.72
N ARG A 214 -7.06 5.46 -10.39
CA ARG A 214 -8.03 5.15 -11.45
C ARG A 214 -9.39 4.81 -10.85
N ARG A 215 -10.43 5.33 -11.50
CA ARG A 215 -11.81 5.39 -10.96
C ARG A 215 -12.61 4.09 -11.10
N ALA A 216 -12.15 3.14 -11.90
CA ALA A 216 -12.95 1.96 -12.26
C ALA A 216 -13.31 1.09 -11.04
N ALA A 217 -12.34 0.80 -10.16
CA ALA A 217 -12.62 0.02 -8.95
C ALA A 217 -13.54 0.77 -7.96
N PHE A 218 -13.46 2.11 -7.93
CA PHE A 218 -14.33 2.93 -7.10
C PHE A 218 -15.78 2.92 -7.60
N GLN A 219 -16.01 2.76 -8.91
CA GLN A 219 -17.36 2.52 -9.42
C GLN A 219 -17.92 1.22 -8.82
N ALA A 220 -17.14 0.15 -8.78
CA ALA A 220 -17.60 -1.11 -8.20
C ALA A 220 -17.93 -1.01 -6.70
N ALA A 221 -17.24 -0.14 -5.96
CA ALA A 221 -17.59 0.13 -4.56
C ALA A 221 -18.92 0.88 -4.42
N LEU A 222 -19.20 1.84 -5.31
CA LEU A 222 -20.49 2.53 -5.36
C LEU A 222 -21.61 1.57 -5.77
N ASP A 223 -21.40 0.76 -6.82
CA ASP A 223 -22.39 -0.21 -7.32
C ASP A 223 -22.71 -1.30 -6.29
N ALA A 224 -21.78 -1.59 -5.39
CA ALA A 224 -21.96 -2.56 -4.31
C ALA A 224 -22.42 -1.93 -2.98
N ASP A 225 -22.50 -0.61 -2.91
CA ASP A 225 -22.76 0.16 -1.68
C ASP A 225 -21.87 -0.27 -0.49
N VAL A 226 -20.56 -0.35 -0.74
CA VAL A 226 -19.58 -0.76 0.29
C VAL A 226 -18.58 0.34 0.62
N ALA A 227 -18.00 0.22 1.81
CA ALA A 227 -16.99 1.14 2.27
C ALA A 227 -15.67 0.99 1.49
N VAL A 228 -14.91 2.08 1.39
CA VAL A 228 -13.55 2.07 0.83
C VAL A 228 -12.55 2.28 1.95
N GLN A 229 -11.60 1.37 2.10
CA GLN A 229 -10.51 1.48 3.06
C GLN A 229 -9.23 1.90 2.34
N PRO A 230 -8.82 3.19 2.42
CA PRO A 230 -7.49 3.60 2.00
C PRO A 230 -6.42 2.98 2.92
N VAL A 231 -5.28 2.63 2.33
CA VAL A 231 -4.07 2.20 3.04
C VAL A 231 -2.88 2.90 2.42
N ARG A 232 -2.10 3.58 3.25
CA ARG A 232 -0.86 4.23 2.84
C ARG A 232 0.33 3.32 3.16
N LEU A 233 1.12 3.03 2.13
CA LEU A 233 2.36 2.27 2.22
C LEU A 233 3.57 3.19 2.05
N ARG A 234 4.53 3.09 2.96
CA ARG A 234 5.79 3.84 2.91
C ARG A 234 6.94 2.99 3.38
N TYR A 235 8.11 3.20 2.80
CA TYR A 235 9.34 2.51 3.21
C TYR A 235 10.35 3.51 3.75
N ARG A 236 10.97 3.16 4.88
CA ARG A 236 11.95 3.99 5.57
C ARG A 236 13.15 3.17 5.99
N ARG A 237 14.27 3.83 6.22
CA ARG A 237 15.40 3.22 6.91
C ARG A 237 15.35 3.50 8.40
N ARG A 238 15.80 2.52 9.19
CA ARG A 238 15.85 2.59 10.65
C ARG A 238 16.84 3.64 11.16
N ASP A 239 17.92 3.87 10.42
CA ASP A 239 19.12 4.64 10.81
C ASP A 239 19.08 6.13 10.43
N GLY A 240 17.96 6.64 9.91
CA GLY A 240 17.84 8.08 9.64
C GLY A 240 16.42 8.59 9.40
N GLY A 241 15.39 7.74 9.55
CA GLY A 241 13.99 8.13 9.37
C GLY A 241 13.62 8.64 7.97
N ALA A 242 14.55 8.78 7.03
CA ALA A 242 14.24 9.22 5.68
C ALA A 242 13.45 8.15 4.92
N VAL A 243 12.58 8.61 4.01
CA VAL A 243 11.93 7.73 3.02
C VAL A 243 13.01 7.15 2.14
N THR A 244 12.92 5.85 1.89
CA THR A 244 13.82 5.16 0.97
C THR A 244 13.04 4.51 -0.15
N THR A 245 13.64 4.53 -1.33
CA THR A 245 13.10 3.86 -2.53
C THR A 245 13.75 2.50 -2.76
N ALA A 246 14.61 2.05 -1.85
CA ALA A 246 15.31 0.76 -1.95
C ALA A 246 14.40 -0.44 -2.30
N PRO A 247 13.18 -0.61 -1.75
CA PRO A 247 12.33 -1.74 -2.11
C PRO A 247 11.46 -1.50 -3.36
N ALA A 248 11.53 -0.32 -3.98
CA ALA A 248 10.67 0.00 -5.12
C ALA A 248 10.93 -0.94 -6.28
N PHE A 249 9.86 -1.45 -6.90
CA PHE A 249 9.92 -2.36 -8.05
C PHE A 249 9.37 -1.61 -9.27
N VAL A 250 10.22 -0.98 -10.07
CA VAL A 250 9.79 0.02 -11.08
C VAL A 250 10.46 -0.16 -12.44
N GLY A 251 9.77 0.22 -13.51
CA GLY A 251 10.32 0.23 -14.86
C GLY A 251 10.80 -1.15 -15.31
N SER A 252 12.04 -1.22 -15.79
CA SER A 252 12.68 -2.45 -16.29
C SER A 252 13.31 -3.32 -15.20
N ASP A 253 13.00 -3.08 -13.92
CA ASP A 253 13.52 -3.88 -12.82
C ASP A 253 13.05 -5.34 -12.95
N SER A 254 13.96 -6.29 -12.79
CA SER A 254 13.58 -7.70 -12.71
C SER A 254 13.13 -8.03 -11.29
N LEU A 255 12.22 -9.00 -11.16
CA LEU A 255 11.77 -9.43 -9.83
C LEU A 255 12.95 -9.93 -8.98
N LEU A 256 13.88 -10.68 -9.57
CA LEU A 256 15.06 -11.19 -8.87
C LEU A 256 15.97 -10.06 -8.39
N THR A 257 16.21 -9.05 -9.23
CA THR A 257 16.99 -7.86 -8.88
C THR A 257 16.35 -7.13 -7.69
N SER A 258 15.03 -6.95 -7.72
CA SER A 258 14.28 -6.31 -6.63
C SER A 258 14.31 -7.14 -5.34
N VAL A 259 14.11 -8.44 -5.43
CA VAL A 259 14.17 -9.36 -4.27
C VAL A 259 15.56 -9.32 -3.65
N TRP A 260 16.63 -9.43 -4.45
CA TRP A 260 18.01 -9.36 -3.97
C TRP A 260 18.29 -8.03 -3.25
N ARG A 261 17.83 -6.91 -3.84
CA ARG A 261 17.96 -5.58 -3.25
C ARG A 261 17.25 -5.47 -1.91
N VAL A 262 16.06 -6.06 -1.76
CA VAL A 262 15.30 -6.09 -0.50
C VAL A 262 16.01 -6.92 0.57
N VAL A 263 16.36 -8.17 0.26
CA VAL A 263 16.97 -9.08 1.27
C VAL A 263 18.35 -8.60 1.72
N SER A 264 19.06 -7.90 0.84
CA SER A 264 20.36 -7.29 1.13
C SER A 264 20.24 -5.95 1.85
N ALA A 265 19.07 -5.32 1.92
CA ALA A 265 18.90 -4.04 2.59
C ALA A 265 19.04 -4.17 4.11
N ARG A 266 19.82 -3.26 4.72
CA ARG A 266 19.90 -3.13 6.17
C ARG A 266 18.84 -2.15 6.68
N GLY A 267 18.17 -2.51 7.77
CA GLY A 267 17.30 -1.60 8.51
C GLY A 267 16.03 -1.14 7.78
N LEU A 268 15.53 -1.92 6.81
CA LEU A 268 14.32 -1.56 6.07
C LEU A 268 13.06 -1.70 6.95
N VAL A 269 12.25 -0.65 6.97
CA VAL A 269 10.98 -0.58 7.70
C VAL A 269 9.85 -0.28 6.72
N ALA A 270 8.84 -1.14 6.68
CA ALA A 270 7.57 -0.89 5.99
C ALA A 270 6.57 -0.28 6.97
N GLU A 271 6.15 0.96 6.72
CA GLU A 271 5.08 1.65 7.42
C GLU A 271 3.77 1.44 6.66
N VAL A 272 2.79 0.88 7.35
CA VAL A 272 1.43 0.66 6.87
C VAL A 272 0.52 1.53 7.71
N HIS A 273 -0.08 2.55 7.10
CA HIS A 273 -1.03 3.41 7.76
C HIS A 273 -2.41 3.22 7.18
N VAL A 274 -3.35 2.85 8.04
CA VAL A 274 -4.75 2.57 7.70
C VAL A 274 -5.56 3.74 8.27
N PRO A 275 -5.77 4.83 7.50
CA PRO A 275 -6.63 5.95 7.91
C PRO A 275 -8.10 5.50 8.09
N PRO A 276 -8.97 6.37 8.63
CA PRO A 276 -10.40 6.08 8.73
C PRO A 276 -11.01 5.61 7.41
N VAL A 277 -11.97 4.70 7.50
CA VAL A 277 -12.70 4.18 6.34
C VAL A 277 -13.56 5.28 5.72
N LEU A 278 -13.68 5.27 4.39
CA LEU A 278 -14.64 6.10 3.67
C LEU A 278 -15.97 5.33 3.62
N PRO A 279 -17.04 5.83 4.26
CA PRO A 279 -18.31 5.11 4.34
C PRO A 279 -19.00 5.02 2.97
N PRO A 280 -19.88 4.02 2.78
CA PRO A 280 -20.82 4.00 1.65
C PRO A 280 -21.64 5.30 1.61
N GLY A 281 -21.99 5.77 0.42
CA GLY A 281 -22.72 7.03 0.23
C GLY A 281 -21.97 8.32 0.60
N GLY A 282 -20.74 8.23 1.14
CA GLY A 282 -19.96 9.40 1.57
C GLY A 282 -19.37 10.26 0.44
N ALA A 283 -19.53 9.85 -0.82
CA ALA A 283 -19.08 10.59 -1.99
C ALA A 283 -20.11 10.45 -3.13
N PRO A 284 -20.39 11.53 -3.89
CA PRO A 284 -21.45 11.55 -4.90
C PRO A 284 -21.10 10.73 -6.15
N ASP A 285 -19.82 10.55 -6.44
CA ASP A 285 -19.36 9.84 -7.63
C ASP A 285 -18.00 9.16 -7.44
N ARG A 286 -17.66 8.29 -8.39
CA ARG A 286 -16.40 7.54 -8.41
C ARG A 286 -15.16 8.44 -8.48
N ARG A 287 -15.28 9.67 -8.97
CA ARG A 287 -14.16 10.61 -9.11
C ARG A 287 -13.83 11.20 -7.75
N THR A 288 -14.84 11.65 -7.02
CA THR A 288 -14.74 12.23 -5.69
C THR A 288 -14.30 11.18 -4.69
N LEU A 289 -14.85 9.96 -4.77
CA LEU A 289 -14.42 8.83 -3.94
C LEU A 289 -12.95 8.45 -4.18
N ALA A 290 -12.53 8.39 -5.45
CA ALA A 290 -11.13 8.10 -5.78
C ALA A 290 -10.19 9.21 -5.27
N LEU A 291 -10.57 10.47 -5.39
CA LEU A 291 -9.78 11.61 -4.91
C LEU A 291 -9.69 11.61 -3.37
N ALA A 292 -10.79 11.35 -2.66
CA ALA A 292 -10.80 11.24 -1.20
C ALA A 292 -9.86 10.12 -0.73
N ALA A 293 -9.91 8.95 -1.38
CA ALA A 293 -9.00 7.85 -1.09
C ALA A 293 -7.54 8.21 -1.43
N GLU A 294 -7.29 8.87 -2.57
CA GLU A 294 -5.95 9.33 -2.95
C GLU A 294 -5.37 10.29 -1.91
N THR A 295 -6.14 11.29 -1.47
CA THR A 295 -5.76 12.25 -0.43
C THR A 295 -5.49 11.57 0.91
N ALA A 296 -6.31 10.60 1.32
CA ALA A 296 -6.08 9.83 2.55
C ALA A 296 -4.78 9.01 2.50
N THR A 297 -4.34 8.60 1.30
CA THR A 297 -3.05 7.93 1.08
C THR A 297 -1.88 8.88 0.89
N ASP A 298 -2.10 10.21 0.82
CA ASP A 298 -1.03 11.18 0.73
C ASP A 298 -0.30 11.33 2.07
N HIS A 299 1.03 11.31 2.01
CA HIS A 299 1.89 11.55 3.17
C HIS A 299 2.03 13.04 3.48
N ARG A 300 1.91 13.92 2.47
CA ARG A 300 2.03 15.38 2.63
C ARG A 300 0.86 15.95 3.43
N ALA A 301 -0.36 15.50 3.11
CA ALA A 301 -1.57 15.89 3.82
C ALA A 301 -1.50 15.61 5.34
N THR A 302 -0.85 14.52 5.76
CA THR A 302 -0.67 14.17 7.18
C THR A 302 0.46 14.92 7.88
N ALA A 303 1.44 15.45 7.15
CA ALA A 303 2.51 16.27 7.72
C ALA A 303 1.99 17.66 8.07
N ASP A 304 1.17 18.26 7.20
CA ASP A 304 0.54 19.56 7.46
C ASP A 304 -0.43 19.52 8.64
N HIS A 305 -1.16 18.43 8.85
CA HIS A 305 -2.05 18.27 10.02
C HIS A 305 -1.27 18.13 11.34
N ARG A 306 -0.06 17.54 11.33
CA ARG A 306 0.79 17.48 12.53
C ARG A 306 1.51 18.79 12.78
N ALA A 307 2.00 19.47 11.74
CA ALA A 307 2.63 20.79 11.89
C ALA A 307 1.63 21.85 12.38
N THR A 308 0.38 21.82 11.89
CA THR A 308 -0.68 22.72 12.37
C THR A 308 -1.20 22.36 13.76
N ALA A 309 -1.23 21.07 14.13
CA ALA A 309 -1.55 20.64 15.49
C ALA A 309 -0.44 21.02 16.49
N ASP A 310 0.83 20.85 16.14
CA ASP A 310 1.97 21.30 16.96
C ASP A 310 2.00 22.83 17.08
N HIS A 311 1.70 23.59 16.02
CA HIS A 311 1.60 25.04 16.10
C HIS A 311 0.45 25.54 16.98
N ARG A 312 -0.72 24.87 16.98
CA ARG A 312 -1.81 25.18 17.93
C ARG A 312 -1.45 24.81 19.36
N ALA A 313 -0.80 23.66 19.58
CA ALA A 313 -0.35 23.26 20.92
C ALA A 313 0.74 24.20 21.49
N THR A 314 1.58 24.79 20.64
CA THR A 314 2.55 25.81 21.08
C THR A 314 1.96 27.22 21.26
N ALA A 315 0.80 27.51 20.66
CA ALA A 315 0.12 28.80 20.81
C ALA A 315 -0.66 28.90 22.13
N ASP A 316 -1.22 27.79 22.64
CA ASP A 316 -1.97 27.73 23.90
C ASP A 316 -1.10 27.73 25.19
N HIS A 317 0.22 27.85 25.06
CA HIS A 317 1.15 27.93 26.21
C HIS A 317 1.86 29.28 26.38
N ARG A 318 1.38 30.35 25.73
CA ARG A 318 1.93 31.71 25.89
C ARG A 318 0.94 32.81 26.29
N ALA A 319 -0.27 32.45 26.72
CA ALA A 319 -1.22 33.45 27.21
C ALA A 319 -1.93 32.98 28.49
N ALA A 320 -1.22 32.94 29.62
CA ALA A 320 -1.83 33.05 30.96
C ALA A 320 -0.74 33.12 32.06
N THR A 321 -0.03 34.23 32.14
CA THR A 321 0.52 34.75 33.40
C THR A 321 0.65 36.25 33.24
N ASP A 322 -0.22 37.02 33.90
CA ASP A 322 0.22 38.01 34.89
C ASP A 322 -0.97 38.57 35.69
N HIS A 323 -0.69 38.74 36.98
CA HIS A 323 -1.55 38.99 38.14
C HIS A 323 -2.23 40.37 38.20
N TRP A 324 -3.22 40.51 39.11
CA TRP A 324 -3.40 41.51 40.20
C TRP A 324 -4.90 41.42 40.65
N ALA A 325 -5.27 40.79 41.79
CA ALA A 325 -5.36 41.32 43.18
C ALA A 325 -6.07 42.70 43.27
N ALA A 326 -7.04 43.03 44.13
CA ALA A 326 -7.68 42.50 45.35
C ALA A 326 -9.19 42.97 45.31
N THR A 327 -10.15 42.63 46.19
CA THR A 327 -10.22 42.85 47.65
C THR A 327 -11.48 42.14 48.23
N ASP A 328 -11.30 41.47 49.38
CA ASP A 328 -12.10 41.40 50.63
C ASP A 328 -13.61 41.82 50.60
N HIS A 329 -14.57 41.19 51.30
CA HIS A 329 -14.55 40.74 52.70
C HIS A 329 -15.92 40.12 53.15
N TRP A 330 -15.88 39.21 54.16
CA TRP A 330 -16.93 38.74 55.13
C TRP A 330 -18.14 37.89 54.61
N VAL A 331 -18.78 36.92 55.30
CA VAL A 331 -18.98 36.53 56.72
C VAL A 331 -19.27 35.01 56.79
N THR A 332 -18.80 34.33 57.84
CA THR A 332 -19.14 32.96 58.28
C THR A 332 -20.46 32.91 59.08
N VAL A 333 -21.25 31.82 59.06
CA VAL A 333 -21.89 31.18 60.25
C VAL A 333 -22.70 29.91 59.89
N HIS A 334 -22.56 28.90 60.76
CA HIS A 334 -23.24 27.60 60.84
C HIS A 334 -24.73 27.67 61.27
N HIS A 335 -25.57 26.68 60.89
CA HIS A 335 -26.18 25.65 61.78
C HIS A 335 -27.31 24.84 61.11
N ARG A 336 -27.69 23.75 61.81
CA ARG A 336 -28.36 22.49 61.44
C ARG A 336 -29.93 22.53 61.56
N PRO A 337 -30.68 21.40 61.37
CA PRO A 337 -32.04 21.34 60.80
C PRO A 337 -33.21 21.12 61.79
N ALA A 338 -34.45 21.33 61.33
CA ALA A 338 -35.76 20.76 61.77
C ALA A 338 -36.82 21.25 60.75
N GLY A 339 -37.92 20.60 60.36
CA GLY A 339 -38.72 19.52 60.93
C GLY A 339 -40.16 20.00 61.17
N ALA A 340 -41.12 19.68 60.30
CA ALA A 340 -42.59 19.53 60.54
C ALA A 340 -43.32 19.31 59.18
N ARG A 341 -43.92 18.13 58.91
CA ARG A 341 -45.34 17.75 59.15
C ARG A 341 -46.35 18.68 58.47
N ARG A 342 -47.48 18.27 57.88
CA ARG A 342 -48.17 17.02 57.48
C ARG A 342 -49.48 17.56 56.87
N LEU A 343 -50.09 16.90 55.87
CA LEU A 343 -51.52 16.53 55.87
C LEU A 343 -51.84 15.68 54.62
N ARG A 344 -52.74 14.72 54.86
CA ARG A 344 -53.17 13.60 54.01
C ARG A 344 -54.56 13.86 53.42
N ALA A 345 -54.87 13.23 52.29
CA ALA A 345 -56.05 12.35 52.02
C ALA A 345 -55.83 11.70 50.63
N ARG A 346 -55.77 10.37 50.41
CA ARG A 346 -56.84 9.33 50.39
C ARG A 346 -57.95 9.65 49.36
N ASP A 347 -58.35 8.83 48.37
CA ASP A 347 -58.52 7.37 48.24
C ASP A 347 -58.43 6.93 46.73
N THR A 348 -57.81 5.79 46.35
CA THR A 348 -58.37 4.44 46.06
C THR A 348 -59.37 4.41 44.87
N VAL A 349 -59.18 3.67 43.76
CA VAL A 349 -59.58 2.25 43.54
C VAL A 349 -59.22 1.78 42.11
N THR A 350 -59.03 0.46 42.00
CA THR A 350 -58.75 -0.51 40.91
C THR A 350 -59.51 -0.36 39.58
N SER A 351 -59.07 -0.89 38.42
CA SER A 351 -59.04 -2.34 38.11
C SER A 351 -58.57 -2.64 36.66
N ARG A 352 -58.28 -3.93 36.41
CA ARG A 352 -57.83 -4.60 35.17
C ARG A 352 -58.96 -4.91 34.18
N CYS A 353 -58.55 -5.03 32.90
CA CYS A 353 -59.05 -5.89 31.79
C CYS A 353 -60.51 -5.77 31.31
N PRO A 354 -60.72 -5.99 30.00
CA PRO A 354 -60.95 -7.36 29.48
C PRO A 354 -59.77 -7.99 28.73
#